data_AF-T1A9P2-F1
#
_entry.id   AF-T1A9P2-F1
#
_cell.length_a   1.000
_cell.length_b   1.000
_cell.length_c   1.000
_cell.angle_alpha   90.00
_cell.angle_beta   90.00
_cell.angle_gamma   90.00
#
_symmetry.space_group_name_H-M   'P 1'
#
loop_
_entity.id
_entity.type
_entity.pdbx_description
1 polymer ?
#
loop_
_entity_poly.entity_id
_entity_poly.type
_entity_poly.pdbx_seq_one_letter_code
_entity_poly.pdbx_strand_id
1 'polypeptide(L)' 'MAVCETCGGSGAEPGSKVVKCDKCNGAGQVKITRRTPFGIIQTISACPKCGGSGRTFERACRSCSGAGKKVVEQNIDV' A
#
# COMPACT_ATOMS: atom_id res chain seq x y z
N MET A 1 14.24 8.29 0.20
CA MET A 1 13.32 7.13 0.34
C MET A 1 13.49 6.26 -0.89
N ALA A 2 13.87 5.00 -0.73
CA ALA A 2 14.00 4.06 -1.84
C ALA A 2 12.93 2.98 -1.76
N VAL A 3 12.63 2.39 -2.92
CA VAL A 3 11.82 1.18 -3.00
C VAL A 3 12.48 0.10 -2.15
N CYS A 4 11.69 -0.60 -1.35
CA CYS A 4 12.23 -1.70 -0.55
C CYS A 4 12.69 -2.82 -1.47
N GLU A 5 14.01 -3.03 -1.52
CA GLU A 5 14.70 -4.04 -2.35
C GLU A 5 14.17 -5.45 -2.09
N THR A 6 13.90 -5.76 -0.81
CA THR A 6 13.41 -7.08 -0.36
C THR A 6 12.06 -7.44 -0.95
N CYS A 7 11.17 -6.47 -1.16
CA CYS A 7 9.84 -6.69 -1.71
C CYS A 7 9.61 -6.04 -3.09
N GLY A 8 10.63 -5.38 -3.66
CA GLY A 8 10.52 -4.62 -4.91
C GLY A 8 9.42 -3.56 -4.90
N GLY A 9 9.05 -3.02 -3.73
CA GLY A 9 8.01 -2.00 -3.62
C GLY A 9 6.59 -2.53 -3.40
N SER A 10 6.41 -3.85 -3.36
CA SER A 10 5.09 -4.46 -3.17
C SER A 10 4.61 -4.47 -1.71
N GLY A 11 5.52 -4.29 -0.74
CA GLY A 11 5.23 -4.37 0.69
C GLY A 11 5.00 -5.80 1.21
N ALA A 12 5.02 -6.80 0.34
CA ALA A 12 4.84 -8.21 0.68
C ALA A 12 6.18 -8.90 0.97
N GLU A 13 6.18 -9.93 1.83
CA GLU A 13 7.37 -10.76 2.03
C GLU A 13 7.70 -11.56 0.74
N PRO A 14 8.98 -11.65 0.33
CA PRO A 14 9.36 -12.47 -0.82
C PRO A 14 8.97 -13.93 -0.59
N GLY A 15 8.22 -14.51 -1.53
CA GLY A 15 7.63 -15.86 -1.39
C GLY A 15 6.22 -15.87 -0.79
N SER A 16 5.71 -14.75 -0.29
CA SER A 16 4.29 -14.63 0.09
C SER A 16 3.42 -14.54 -1.15
N LYS A 17 2.21 -15.12 -1.09
CA LYS A 17 1.21 -14.91 -2.13
C LYS A 17 0.76 -13.45 -2.12
N VAL A 18 0.97 -12.78 -3.24
CA VAL A 18 0.46 -11.45 -3.51
C VAL A 18 -0.75 -11.59 -4.41
N VAL A 19 -1.90 -11.13 -3.91
CA VAL A 19 -3.15 -11.15 -4.67
C VAL A 19 -3.63 -9.72 -4.90
N LYS A 20 -4.35 -9.50 -6.00
CA LYS A 20 -4.92 -8.19 -6.31
C LYS A 20 -5.91 -7.81 -5.21
N CYS A 21 -5.87 -6.56 -4.75
CA CYS A 21 -6.81 -6.14 -3.73
C CYS A 21 -8.21 -6.07 -4.34
N ASP A 22 -9.09 -6.98 -3.92
CA ASP A 22 -10.48 -7.06 -4.39
C ASP A 22 -11.27 -5.77 -4.08
N LYS A 23 -10.97 -5.12 -2.95
CA LYS A 23 -11.71 -3.91 -2.50
C LYS A 23 -11.46 -2.68 -3.38
N CYS A 24 -10.26 -2.53 -3.92
CA CYS A 24 -9.91 -1.41 -4.81
C CYS A 24 -9.58 -1.85 -6.24
N ASN A 25 -9.71 -3.14 -6.56
CA ASN A 25 -9.38 -3.74 -7.86
C ASN A 25 -7.99 -3.38 -8.40
N GLY A 26 -7.01 -3.14 -7.53
CA GLY A 26 -5.66 -2.69 -7.93
C GLY A 26 -5.43 -1.19 -7.89
N ALA A 27 -6.45 -0.37 -7.65
CA ALA A 27 -6.34 1.09 -7.69
C ALA A 27 -5.58 1.70 -6.50
N GLY A 28 -5.44 0.97 -5.39
CA GLY A 28 -4.81 1.48 -4.15
C GLY A 28 -5.69 2.44 -3.35
N GLN A 29 -6.76 2.97 -3.93
CA GLN A 29 -7.65 3.97 -3.32
C GLN A 29 -9.10 3.50 -3.43
N VAL A 30 -9.94 3.90 -2.48
CA VAL A 30 -11.38 3.62 -2.48
C VAL A 30 -12.16 4.91 -2.36
N LYS A 31 -13.26 5.03 -3.12
CA LYS A 31 -14.18 6.17 -3.02
C LYS A 31 -15.22 5.85 -1.94
N ILE A 32 -15.15 6.55 -0.82
CA ILE A 32 -16.07 6.41 0.31
C ILE A 32 -17.19 7.43 0.08
N THR A 33 -18.39 6.93 -0.17
CA THR A 33 -19.58 7.78 -0.26
C THR A 33 -20.28 7.74 1.10
N ARG A 34 -20.31 8.87 1.81
CA ARG A 34 -20.96 8.98 3.12
C ARG A 34 -22.15 9.91 2.99
N ARG A 35 -23.32 9.41 3.40
CA ARG A 35 -24.55 10.21 3.46
C ARG A 35 -24.59 10.92 4.81
N THR A 36 -24.64 12.24 4.77
CA THR A 36 -24.73 13.12 5.94
C THR A 36 -26.05 13.91 5.85
N PRO A 37 -26.54 14.51 6.95
CA PRO A 37 -27.75 15.34 6.91
C PRO A 37 -27.63 16.55 5.97
N PHE A 38 -26.41 16.97 5.61
CA PHE A 38 -26.13 18.05 4.66
C PHE A 38 -25.99 17.58 3.20
N GLY A 39 -26.13 16.28 2.91
CA GLY A 39 -26.07 15.73 1.56
C GLY A 39 -25.20 14.48 1.44
N ILE A 40 -24.64 14.26 0.25
CA ILE A 40 -23.76 13.11 -0.05
C ILE A 40 -22.36 13.63 -0.29
N ILE A 41 -21.41 13.20 0.54
CA ILE A 41 -19.99 13.51 0.36
C ILE A 41 -19.27 12.27 -0.16
N GLN A 42 -18.49 12.46 -1.22
CA GLN A 42 -17.61 11.45 -1.77
C GLN A 42 -16.17 11.83 -1.45
N THR A 43 -15.48 10.99 -0.67
CA THR A 43 -14.07 11.21 -0.33
C THR A 43 -13.25 10.06 -0.87
N ILE A 44 -12.12 10.37 -1.50
CA ILE A 44 -11.13 9.37 -1.89
C ILE A 44 -10.23 9.13 -0.68
N SER A 45 -10.11 7.89 -0.25
CA SER A 45 -9.21 7.50 0.83
C SER A 45 -8.35 6.32 0.40
N ALA A 46 -7.20 6.14 1.05
CA ALA A 46 -6.37 4.97 0.83
C ALA A 46 -7.19 3.71 1.12
N CYS A 47 -7.02 2.66 0.30
CA CYS A 47 -7.78 1.45 0.48
C CYS A 47 -7.42 0.81 1.84
N PRO A 48 -8.37 0.67 2.80
CA PRO A 48 -8.04 0.19 4.13
C PRO A 48 -7.65 -1.30 4.14
N LYS A 49 -7.96 -2.04 3.06
CA LYS A 49 -7.61 -3.46 2.94
C LYS A 49 -6.14 -3.66 2.52
N CYS A 50 -5.59 -2.76 1.72
CA CYS A 50 -4.20 -2.87 1.23
C CYS A 50 -3.30 -1.69 1.60
N GLY A 51 -3.80 -0.73 2.39
CA GLY A 51 -3.03 0.43 2.87
C GLY A 51 -2.56 1.39 1.77
N GLY A 52 -3.11 1.33 0.55
CA GLY A 52 -2.62 2.11 -0.60
C GLY A 52 -1.87 1.29 -1.66
N SER A 53 -1.44 0.06 -1.34
CA SER A 53 -0.56 -0.72 -2.22
C SER A 53 -1.25 -1.29 -3.46
N GLY A 54 -2.59 -1.32 -3.49
CA GLY A 54 -3.39 -1.91 -4.58
C GLY A 54 -3.41 -3.45 -4.59
N ARG A 55 -2.61 -4.08 -3.75
CA ARG A 55 -2.44 -5.54 -3.65
C ARG A 55 -2.38 -5.96 -2.18
N THR A 56 -2.90 -7.14 -1.87
CA THR A 56 -2.90 -7.71 -0.51
C THR A 56 -1.99 -8.92 -0.46
N PHE A 57 -1.36 -9.12 0.68
CA PHE A 57 -0.40 -10.18 0.92
C PHE A 57 -0.67 -10.81 2.28
N GLU A 58 -0.45 -12.11 2.39
CA GLU A 58 -0.63 -12.84 3.66
C GLU A 58 0.46 -12.44 4.68
N ARG A 59 1.69 -12.26 4.20
CA ARG A 59 2.81 -11.80 5.02
C ARG A 59 3.31 -10.44 4.58
N ALA A 60 3.30 -9.50 5.52
CA ALA A 60 3.92 -8.19 5.35
C ALA A 60 5.45 -8.33 5.30
N CYS A 61 6.09 -7.54 4.42
CA CYS A 61 7.54 -7.52 4.32
C CYS A 61 8.16 -7.07 5.64
N ARG A 62 8.95 -7.94 6.26
CA ARG A 62 9.67 -7.64 7.51
C ARG A 62 10.65 -6.48 7.41
N SER A 63 11.25 -6.25 6.24
CA SER A 63 12.24 -5.17 6.04
C SER A 63 11.65 -3.76 5.94
N CYS A 64 10.38 -3.63 5.54
CA CYS A 64 9.72 -2.32 5.43
C CYS A 64 8.38 -2.25 6.18
N SER A 65 8.06 -3.27 6.99
CA SER A 65 6.80 -3.41 7.73
C SER A 65 5.55 -3.19 6.87
N GLY A 66 5.58 -3.64 5.61
CA GLY A 66 4.46 -3.45 4.68
C GLY A 66 4.41 -2.10 3.96
N ALA A 67 5.35 -1.18 4.22
CA ALA A 67 5.35 0.15 3.61
C ALA A 67 5.77 0.17 2.13
N GLY A 68 6.47 -0.87 1.65
CA GLY A 68 7.01 -0.96 0.29
C GLY A 68 8.18 -0.02 0.01
N LYS A 69 8.55 0.83 0.97
CA LYS A 69 9.64 1.81 0.86
C LYS A 69 10.42 1.83 2.17
N LYS A 70 11.73 2.00 2.05
CA LYS A 70 12.64 2.12 3.19
C LYS A 70 13.43 3.42 3.07
N VAL A 71 13.72 4.05 4.20
CA VAL A 71 14.67 5.16 4.26
C VAL A 71 16.04 4.52 4.12
N VAL A 72 16.67 4.70 2.97
CA VAL A 72 18.07 4.34 2.77
C VAL A 72 18.88 5.62 2.96
N GLU A 73 19.85 5.57 3.86
CA GLU A 73 20.91 6.56 3.93
C GLU A 73 21.87 6.21 2.79
N GLN A 74 21.73 6.92 1.66
CA GLN A 74 22.78 6.84 0.64
C GLN A 74 23.96 7.65 1.16
N ASN A 75 24.97 6.95 1.70
CA ASN A 75 26.33 7.49 1.70
C ASN A 75 26.72 7.63 0.23
N ILE A 76 26.67 8.87 -0.26
CA ILE A 76 27.24 9.22 -1.54
C ILE A 76 28.74 9.34 -1.28
N ASP A 77 29.48 8.29 -1.62
CA ASP A 77 30.92 8.43 -1.82
C ASP A 77 31.08 9.27 -3.09
N VAL A 78 31.64 10.47 -2.90
CA VAL A 78 31.93 11.47 -3.94
C VAL A 78 33.29 11.20 -4.57
#